data_AF-A0A2J6PXI7-F1
#
_entry.id   AF-A0A2J6PXI7-F1
#
_cell.length_a   1.000
_cell.length_b   1.000
_cell.length_c   1.000
_cell.angle_alpha   90.00
_cell.angle_beta   90.00
_cell.angle_gamma   90.00
#
_symmetry.space_group_name_H-M   'P 1'
#
loop_
_entity.id
_entity.type
_entity.pdbx_description
1 polymer ?
#
loop_
_entity_poly.entity_id
_entity_poly.type
_entity_poly.pdbx_seq_one_letter_code
_entity_poly.pdbx_strand_id
1 'polypeptide(L)'
;KVKNWKVLISQLFGVLGDRFRFSWSLSNFCRAICHSAPDTLEVVIILTSMEAFPDAEKNIGEMYQLLAPLRLLRRLGILIIRAAKPEDIRDLRFYSTWEFDHINTQFEMAEDTLMVDFRDLPTQKAKNKLVELVTGDSSVELLHEIYRNLLAYAQTFERLEAFKMGMGLEPWKSIEQCFGPGYKHPDEMIRAHKNPFKKDHKASQDHPVEQALYKANECTSYKLNQRKSWYKGRASRAFRKQRARVLNFLEPQYKQIVDASIHLNLFIKEEKVPGGLFDAEADQGKSLRHPDKIEVMSLGLVFLDEYAKSFQRHSPPAFRANLLRQSRYWEKLRKEMPREQGWRKLHEMFESQDATSFVEVFKFVCDDLDAQYLEIRKARRELFAWDIEDDKGCEIDLKLNRCDEMVDWTVNEPILFPERPRVHCLYPRRRRNFGWGWGNDFNFEY
;
A
#
# COMPACT_ATOMS: atom_id res chain seq x y z
N LYS A 1 -1.22 10.76 27.46
CA LYS A 1 -0.57 11.50 26.35
C LYS A 1 0.48 12.43 26.95
N VAL A 2 1.69 12.50 26.39
CA VAL A 2 2.76 13.37 26.88
C VAL A 2 2.44 14.82 26.51
N LYS A 3 2.48 15.72 27.49
CA LYS A 3 2.16 17.15 27.31
C LYS A 3 3.37 18.01 26.95
N ASN A 4 4.54 17.63 27.45
CA ASN A 4 5.76 18.40 27.31
C ASN A 4 6.85 17.51 26.72
N TRP A 5 7.40 17.92 25.59
CA TRP A 5 8.48 17.22 24.91
C TRP A 5 9.74 18.07 24.89
N LYS A 6 10.88 17.45 25.19
CA LYS A 6 12.20 18.00 24.94
C LYS A 6 12.93 17.06 23.99
N VAL A 7 13.30 17.56 22.82
CA VAL A 7 13.91 16.79 21.75
C VAL A 7 15.27 17.36 21.44
N LEU A 8 16.30 16.53 21.59
CA LEU A 8 17.67 16.87 21.23
C LEU A 8 17.95 16.44 19.79
N ILE A 9 18.57 17.32 19.00
CA ILE A 9 18.83 17.10 17.57
C ILE A 9 20.30 17.38 17.28
N SER A 10 20.97 16.39 16.69
CA SER A 10 22.32 16.51 16.15
C SER A 10 22.30 17.03 14.71
N GLN A 11 23.31 17.82 14.34
CA GLN A 11 23.48 18.32 12.97
C GLN A 11 24.31 17.37 12.10
N LEU A 12 25.04 16.44 12.71
CA LEU A 12 25.80 15.41 12.00
C LEU A 12 24.88 14.47 11.25
N PHE A 13 24.77 14.70 9.95
CA PHE A 13 24.11 13.77 9.05
C PHE A 13 25.14 12.77 8.49
N GLY A 14 24.89 11.47 8.64
CA GLY A 14 25.61 10.41 7.91
C GLY A 14 27.07 10.12 8.32
N VAL A 15 27.71 10.96 9.15
CA VAL A 15 29.10 10.73 9.63
C VAL A 15 29.21 9.50 10.52
N LEU A 16 28.16 9.19 11.29
CA LEU A 16 28.12 8.01 12.16
C LEU A 16 27.86 6.68 11.41
N GLY A 17 27.74 6.74 10.07
CA GLY A 17 27.70 5.60 9.17
C GLY A 17 26.58 4.58 9.46
N ASP A 18 26.58 3.46 8.74
CA ASP A 18 25.72 2.29 9.00
C ASP A 18 25.89 1.70 10.43
N ARG A 19 26.87 2.18 11.22
CA ARG A 19 27.18 1.71 12.57
C ARG A 19 26.20 2.22 13.63
N PHE A 20 25.71 3.46 13.50
CA PHE A 20 24.67 4.01 14.35
C PHE A 20 23.43 4.28 13.51
N ARG A 21 22.64 3.22 13.28
CA ARG A 21 21.29 3.37 12.72
C ARG A 21 20.40 4.03 13.76
N PHE A 22 20.43 5.35 13.85
CA PHE A 22 19.38 6.07 14.56
C PHE A 22 18.07 5.82 13.81
N SER A 23 17.26 4.91 14.33
CA SER A 23 15.92 4.60 13.81
C SER A 23 14.94 5.77 13.95
N TRP A 24 15.35 6.82 14.67
CA TRP A 24 14.55 7.97 15.01
C TRP A 24 15.16 9.24 14.42
N SER A 25 14.34 9.97 13.66
CA SER A 25 14.67 11.28 13.12
C SER A 25 13.62 12.28 13.59
N LEU A 26 13.92 13.59 13.52
CA LEU A 26 12.91 14.63 13.78
C LEU A 26 11.66 14.44 12.92
N SER A 27 11.83 13.94 11.68
CA SER A 27 10.70 13.60 10.82
C SER A 27 9.82 12.49 11.39
N ASN A 28 10.41 11.42 11.94
CA ASN A 28 9.64 10.33 12.55
C ASN A 28 8.92 10.83 13.81
N PHE A 29 9.60 11.62 14.64
CA PHE A 29 9.00 12.24 15.82
C PHE A 29 7.82 13.13 15.46
N CYS A 30 7.99 14.10 14.55
CA CYS A 30 6.92 15.02 14.16
C CYS A 30 5.72 14.30 13.55
N ARG A 31 5.93 13.23 12.77
CA ARG A 31 4.84 12.37 12.27
C ARG A 31 4.09 11.66 13.39
N ALA A 32 4.80 11.19 14.43
CA ALA A 32 4.18 10.51 15.56
C ALA A 32 3.32 11.46 16.42
N ILE A 33 3.71 12.73 16.52
CA ILE A 33 3.04 13.70 17.40
C ILE A 33 2.12 14.69 16.69
N CYS A 34 2.04 14.69 15.35
CA CYS A 34 1.26 15.68 14.59
C CYS A 34 -0.24 15.71 14.94
N HIS A 35 -0.79 14.60 15.43
CA HIS A 35 -2.19 14.48 15.88
C HIS A 35 -2.40 14.72 17.40
N SER A 36 -1.31 14.91 18.16
CA SER A 36 -1.36 14.90 19.63
C SER A 36 -1.46 16.28 20.28
N ALA A 37 -1.14 17.35 19.54
CA ALA A 37 -1.14 18.76 19.99
C ALA A 37 -0.57 18.95 21.42
N PRO A 38 0.75 18.73 21.63
CA PRO A 38 1.35 18.89 22.94
C PRO A 38 1.31 20.36 23.43
N ASP A 39 1.34 20.54 24.75
CA ASP A 39 1.36 21.86 25.39
C ASP A 39 2.69 22.57 25.09
N THR A 40 3.81 21.85 25.18
CA THR A 40 5.14 22.40 24.92
C THR A 40 6.03 21.44 24.12
N LEU A 41 6.83 22.01 23.21
CA LEU A 41 7.91 21.33 22.52
C LEU A 41 9.17 22.19 22.58
N GLU A 42 10.19 21.67 23.24
CA GLU A 42 11.53 22.24 23.28
C GLU A 42 12.44 21.47 22.32
N VAL A 43 12.92 22.16 21.29
CA VAL A 43 13.89 21.66 20.32
C VAL A 43 15.27 22.20 20.70
N VAL A 44 16.14 21.28 21.11
CA VAL A 44 17.50 21.57 21.53
C VAL A 44 18.47 21.11 20.44
N ILE A 45 19.25 22.04 19.90
CA ILE A 45 20.15 21.78 18.77
C ILE A 45 21.58 21.65 19.29
N ILE A 46 22.22 20.51 19.02
CA ILE A 46 23.66 20.33 19.26
C ILE A 46 24.39 21.12 18.18
N LEU A 47 25.34 21.96 18.58
CA LEU A 47 26.11 22.80 17.67
C LEU A 47 27.25 22.00 17.06
N THR A 48 27.67 22.34 15.83
CA THR A 48 28.73 21.58 15.16
C THR A 48 30.05 21.72 15.90
N SER A 49 30.30 22.86 16.54
CA SER A 49 31.48 23.08 17.40
C SER A 49 31.55 22.15 18.62
N MET A 50 30.42 21.58 19.01
CA MET A 50 30.30 20.60 20.10
C MET A 50 30.40 19.15 19.61
N GLU A 51 30.44 18.95 18.29
CA GLU A 51 30.42 17.66 17.61
C GLU A 51 31.83 17.38 17.07
N ALA A 52 32.71 16.81 17.91
CA ALA A 52 34.15 16.61 17.63
C ALA A 52 34.46 15.56 16.54
N PHE A 53 34.02 15.78 15.30
CA PHE A 53 34.32 14.91 14.17
C PHE A 53 35.11 15.66 13.09
N PRO A 54 36.35 15.23 12.79
CA PRO A 54 37.24 15.91 11.81
C PRO A 54 36.65 16.07 10.39
N ASP A 55 35.64 15.27 10.03
CA ASP A 55 34.96 15.30 8.73
C ASP A 55 33.53 15.89 8.78
N ALA A 56 33.09 16.46 9.92
CA ALA A 56 31.74 16.99 10.11
C ALA A 56 31.39 18.14 9.16
N GLU A 57 32.35 19.01 8.85
CA GLU A 57 32.14 20.21 8.04
C GLU A 57 31.58 19.91 6.64
N LYS A 58 31.87 18.73 6.08
CA LYS A 58 31.39 18.33 4.74
C LYS A 58 29.93 17.89 4.71
N ASN A 59 29.29 17.66 5.86
CA ASN A 59 27.97 17.06 5.96
C ASN A 59 26.93 17.89 6.73
N ILE A 60 27.22 19.15 7.04
CA ILE A 60 26.27 20.04 7.72
C ILE A 60 25.06 20.29 6.80
N GLY A 61 23.90 19.78 7.21
CA GLY A 61 22.64 20.08 6.53
C GLY A 61 22.22 21.53 6.80
N GLU A 62 21.62 22.20 5.82
CA GLU A 62 21.05 23.53 6.06
C GLU A 62 20.05 23.46 7.24
N MET A 63 20.23 24.33 8.25
CA MET A 63 19.39 24.38 9.47
C MET A 63 17.87 24.42 9.16
N TYR A 64 17.50 25.09 8.07
CA TYR A 64 16.13 25.10 7.60
C TYR A 64 15.60 23.69 7.28
N GLN A 65 16.41 22.86 6.64
CA GLN A 65 16.05 21.50 6.26
C GLN A 65 15.97 20.60 7.48
N LEU A 66 16.87 20.77 8.46
CA LEU A 66 16.84 20.04 9.73
C LEU A 66 15.52 20.26 10.48
N LEU A 67 15.06 21.52 10.55
CA LEU A 67 13.82 21.90 11.25
C LEU A 67 12.56 21.81 10.37
N ALA A 68 12.69 21.50 9.09
CA ALA A 68 11.56 21.40 8.16
C ALA A 68 10.44 20.45 8.64
N PRO A 69 10.71 19.32 9.31
CA PRO A 69 9.65 18.44 9.81
C PRO A 69 8.73 19.07 10.86
N LEU A 70 9.17 20.10 11.60
CA LEU A 70 8.31 20.82 12.54
C LEU A 70 7.08 21.42 11.85
N ARG A 71 7.16 21.67 10.54
CA ARG A 71 6.04 22.15 9.73
C ARG A 71 4.84 21.21 9.67
N LEU A 72 4.98 19.96 10.09
CA LEU A 72 3.86 19.03 10.23
C LEU A 72 2.96 19.34 11.43
N LEU A 73 3.48 20.07 12.41
CA LEU A 73 2.81 20.30 13.69
C LEU A 73 1.90 21.53 13.62
N ARG A 74 0.74 21.45 14.27
CA ARG A 74 -0.22 22.55 14.42
C ARG A 74 -0.78 22.57 15.83
N ARG A 75 -1.29 23.73 16.26
CA ARG A 75 -1.92 23.94 17.57
C ARG A 75 -1.04 23.57 18.76
N LEU A 76 0.27 23.70 18.61
CA LEU A 76 1.19 23.55 19.73
C LEU A 76 1.04 24.77 20.67
N GLY A 77 1.06 24.56 21.98
CA GLY A 77 1.02 25.69 22.92
C GLY A 77 2.28 26.57 22.81
N ILE A 78 3.46 25.98 23.03
CA ILE A 78 4.74 26.70 23.03
C ILE A 78 5.82 25.91 22.29
N LEU A 79 6.49 26.55 21.34
CA LEU A 79 7.70 26.03 20.68
C LEU A 79 8.94 26.80 21.15
N ILE A 80 9.92 26.10 21.71
CA ILE A 80 11.22 26.67 22.11
C ILE A 80 12.30 26.08 21.21
N ILE A 81 13.14 26.91 20.59
CA ILE A 81 14.29 26.47 19.79
C ILE A 81 15.57 27.14 20.29
N ARG A 82 16.49 26.36 20.85
CA ARG A 82 17.74 26.85 21.43
C ARG A 82 18.91 25.90 21.19
N ALA A 83 20.13 26.40 21.40
CA ALA A 83 21.32 25.58 21.44
C ALA A 83 21.31 24.66 22.68
N ALA A 84 21.94 23.50 22.54
CA ALA A 84 22.26 22.61 23.64
C ALA A 84 23.21 23.29 24.63
N LYS A 85 22.94 23.06 25.90
CA LYS A 85 23.86 23.33 27.00
C LYS A 85 24.54 22.03 27.41
N PRO A 86 25.69 22.07 28.10
CA PRO A 86 26.36 20.86 28.58
C PRO A 86 25.41 19.92 29.34
N GLU A 87 24.50 20.46 30.16
CA GLU A 87 23.55 19.66 30.94
C GLU A 87 22.54 18.89 30.09
N ASP A 88 22.21 19.39 28.89
CA ASP A 88 21.30 18.69 27.96
C ASP A 88 21.93 17.42 27.37
N ILE A 89 23.26 17.34 27.38
CA ILE A 89 24.04 16.28 26.72
C ILE A 89 24.56 15.28 27.75
N ARG A 90 24.73 15.67 29.03
CA ARG A 90 25.26 14.81 30.11
C ARG A 90 24.49 13.50 30.30
N ASP A 91 23.18 13.48 30.02
CA ASP A 91 22.33 12.29 30.16
C ASP A 91 22.34 11.37 28.92
N LEU A 92 23.02 11.77 27.83
CA LEU A 92 23.23 10.91 26.66
C LEU A 92 24.33 9.88 26.94
N ARG A 93 24.09 8.95 27.87
CA ARG A 93 24.91 7.74 28.00
C ARG A 93 24.62 6.83 26.81
N PHE A 94 25.27 7.09 25.67
CA PHE A 94 25.23 6.16 24.55
C PHE A 94 25.91 4.85 24.95
N TYR A 95 25.26 3.73 24.62
CA TYR A 95 25.83 2.40 24.85
C TYR A 95 27.11 2.23 24.02
N SER A 96 28.24 2.31 24.71
CA SER A 96 29.53 1.69 24.40
C SER A 96 30.06 1.82 22.97
N THR A 97 30.89 2.83 22.71
CA THR A 97 32.18 2.65 22.01
C THR A 97 33.15 3.75 22.45
N TRP A 98 34.43 3.41 22.49
CA TRP A 98 35.55 4.18 23.05
C TRP A 98 35.82 5.53 22.34
N GLU A 99 35.01 5.89 21.34
CA GLU A 99 35.09 7.13 20.56
C GLU A 99 34.39 8.32 21.25
N PHE A 100 33.44 8.09 22.17
CA PHE A 100 32.74 9.16 22.90
C PHE A 100 33.38 9.54 24.24
N ASP A 101 34.26 8.71 24.81
CA ASP A 101 35.11 9.15 25.94
C ASP A 101 35.96 10.36 25.52
N HIS A 102 36.35 10.45 24.24
CA HIS A 102 37.01 11.64 23.69
C HIS A 102 36.09 12.88 23.65
N ILE A 103 34.79 12.71 23.37
CA ILE A 103 33.84 13.82 23.37
C ILE A 103 33.62 14.32 24.80
N ASN A 104 33.36 13.43 25.77
CA ASN A 104 33.22 13.83 27.17
C ASN A 104 34.51 14.50 27.72
N THR A 105 35.69 13.97 27.37
CA THR A 105 36.98 14.54 27.81
C THR A 105 37.24 15.92 27.15
N GLN A 106 36.86 16.11 25.88
CA GLN A 106 36.95 17.41 25.23
C GLN A 106 35.95 18.44 25.78
N PHE A 107 34.75 18.01 26.17
CA PHE A 107 33.77 18.90 26.82
C PHE A 107 34.28 19.43 28.18
N GLU A 108 34.93 18.58 28.98
CA GLU A 108 35.55 19.00 30.25
C GLU A 108 36.73 19.97 30.06
N MET A 109 37.43 19.90 28.92
CA MET A 109 38.54 20.81 28.59
C MET A 109 38.10 22.10 27.88
N ALA A 110 36.87 22.17 27.38
CA ALA A 110 36.41 23.25 26.50
C ALA A 110 35.40 24.22 27.13
N GLU A 111 35.01 24.03 28.39
CA GLU A 111 34.12 24.95 29.14
C GLU A 111 34.64 26.41 29.13
N ASP A 112 35.96 26.62 29.04
CA ASP A 112 36.57 27.97 29.03
C ASP A 112 36.92 28.53 27.64
N THR A 113 36.80 27.77 26.53
CA THR A 113 37.34 28.20 25.21
C THR A 113 36.45 27.92 23.99
N LEU A 114 35.27 27.30 24.15
CA LEU A 114 34.34 27.10 23.03
C LEU A 114 33.72 28.44 22.60
N MET A 115 34.28 29.05 21.56
CA MET A 115 33.59 30.07 20.76
C MET A 115 32.35 29.40 20.13
N VAL A 116 31.21 29.57 20.79
CA VAL A 116 29.92 29.08 20.31
C VAL A 116 29.61 29.73 18.97
N ASP A 117 29.69 28.97 17.87
CA ASP A 117 29.29 29.48 16.57
C ASP A 117 27.76 29.47 16.45
N PHE A 118 27.14 30.59 16.79
CA PHE A 118 25.69 30.78 16.68
C PHE A 118 25.20 30.83 15.22
N ARG A 119 26.08 30.81 14.21
CA ARG A 119 25.69 30.70 12.79
C ARG A 119 24.94 29.38 12.52
N ASP A 120 25.13 28.40 13.39
CA ASP A 120 24.44 27.11 13.39
C ASP A 120 23.00 27.18 13.93
N LEU A 121 22.52 28.33 14.43
CA LEU A 121 21.13 28.48 14.84
C LEU A 121 20.27 29.12 13.74
N PRO A 122 18.98 28.77 13.66
CA PRO A 122 18.09 29.46 12.74
C PRO A 122 17.98 30.94 13.13
N THR A 123 17.98 31.82 12.12
CA THR A 123 17.79 33.26 12.33
C THR A 123 16.50 33.55 13.10
N GLN A 124 16.44 34.64 13.85
CA GLN A 124 15.25 35.00 14.63
C GLN A 124 13.99 35.10 13.75
N LYS A 125 14.13 35.63 12.53
CA LYS A 125 13.05 35.68 11.53
C LYS A 125 12.54 34.28 11.16
N ALA A 126 13.44 33.33 10.95
CA ALA A 126 13.07 31.94 10.64
C ALA A 126 12.43 31.24 11.85
N LYS A 127 12.93 31.48 13.07
CA LYS A 127 12.33 30.99 14.32
C LYS A 127 10.91 31.50 14.48
N ASN A 128 10.69 32.81 14.39
CA ASN A 128 9.36 33.41 14.56
C ASN A 128 8.35 32.83 13.55
N LYS A 129 8.76 32.68 12.28
CA LYS A 129 7.91 32.08 11.24
C LYS A 129 7.58 30.61 11.52
N LEU A 130 8.50 29.84 12.10
CA LEU A 130 8.23 28.46 12.50
C LEU A 130 7.31 28.39 13.72
N VAL A 131 7.54 29.24 14.73
CA VAL A 131 6.67 29.36 15.91
C VAL A 131 5.24 29.68 15.47
N GLU A 132 5.05 30.76 14.72
CA GLU A 132 3.73 31.17 14.20
C GLU A 132 3.03 30.03 13.44
N LEU A 133 3.77 29.32 12.58
CA LEU A 133 3.22 28.20 11.81
C LEU A 133 2.78 27.03 12.70
N VAL A 134 3.55 26.70 13.73
CA VAL A 134 3.36 25.50 14.56
C VAL A 134 2.34 25.75 15.68
N THR A 135 2.28 26.96 16.22
CA THR A 135 1.27 27.36 17.21
C THR A 135 -0.07 27.69 16.54
N GLY A 136 -0.05 28.09 15.28
CA GLY A 136 -1.26 28.34 14.49
C GLY A 136 -2.07 27.07 14.19
N ASP A 137 -3.29 27.28 13.69
CA ASP A 137 -4.27 26.24 13.34
C ASP A 137 -4.41 26.02 11.82
N SER A 138 -3.54 26.66 11.03
CA SER A 138 -3.55 26.54 9.56
C SER A 138 -3.52 25.07 9.13
N SER A 139 -4.30 24.73 8.09
CA SER A 139 -4.33 23.38 7.56
C SER A 139 -2.95 22.94 7.05
N VAL A 140 -2.66 21.64 7.16
CA VAL A 140 -1.38 21.06 6.75
C VAL A 140 -1.60 19.76 6.00
N GLU A 141 -1.16 19.72 4.74
CA GLU A 141 -1.24 18.50 3.94
C GLU A 141 -0.22 17.48 4.49
N LEU A 142 -0.74 16.40 5.08
CA LEU A 142 0.07 15.34 5.67
C LEU A 142 0.36 14.29 4.61
N LEU A 143 1.35 14.54 3.74
CA LEU A 143 1.71 13.62 2.65
C LEU A 143 1.96 12.17 3.09
N HIS A 144 2.44 11.97 4.32
CA HIS A 144 2.65 10.62 4.87
C HIS A 144 1.35 9.89 5.19
N GLU A 145 0.29 10.61 5.57
CA GLU A 145 -1.04 10.04 5.78
C GLU A 145 -1.71 9.73 4.44
N ILE A 146 -1.61 10.65 3.47
CA ILE A 146 -2.08 10.41 2.11
C ILE A 146 -1.35 9.20 1.48
N TYR A 147 -0.04 9.09 1.69
CA TYR A 147 0.75 7.93 1.25
C TYR A 147 0.30 6.65 1.93
N ARG A 148 0.01 6.68 3.24
CA ARG A 148 -0.47 5.51 3.98
C ARG A 148 -1.76 4.97 3.36
N ASN A 149 -2.72 5.83 3.02
CA ASN A 149 -3.97 5.41 2.39
C ASN A 149 -3.75 4.95 0.94
N LEU A 150 -2.85 5.59 0.18
CA LEU A 150 -2.46 5.13 -1.16
C LEU A 150 -1.81 3.74 -1.13
N LEU A 151 -0.91 3.50 -0.18
CA LEU A 151 -0.24 2.22 0.00
C LEU A 151 -1.23 1.15 0.40
N ALA A 152 -2.10 1.42 1.38
CA ALA A 152 -3.16 0.51 1.79
C ALA A 152 -4.05 0.13 0.60
N TYR A 153 -4.50 1.11 -0.19
CA TYR A 153 -5.27 0.85 -1.41
C TYR A 153 -4.52 -0.03 -2.41
N ALA A 154 -3.25 0.26 -2.71
CA ALA A 154 -2.46 -0.58 -3.61
C ALA A 154 -2.25 -2.01 -3.07
N GLN A 155 -2.10 -2.17 -1.76
CA GLN A 155 -1.93 -3.46 -1.08
C GLN A 155 -3.14 -4.38 -1.23
N THR A 156 -4.35 -3.84 -1.31
CA THR A 156 -5.58 -4.65 -1.49
C THR A 156 -5.62 -5.43 -2.82
N PHE A 157 -4.86 -5.01 -3.84
CA PHE A 157 -4.74 -5.72 -5.12
C PHE A 157 -3.74 -6.88 -5.09
N GLU A 158 -2.97 -7.00 -4.01
CA GLU A 158 -2.04 -8.09 -3.81
C GLU A 158 -2.67 -9.09 -2.85
N ARG A 159 -2.53 -10.40 -3.08
CA ARG A 159 -3.09 -11.41 -2.17
C ARG A 159 -2.04 -11.97 -1.23
N LEU A 160 -0.80 -12.10 -1.71
CA LEU A 160 0.27 -12.65 -0.90
C LEU A 160 0.72 -11.60 0.12
N GLU A 161 0.52 -11.88 1.42
CA GLU A 161 0.83 -10.97 2.51
C GLU A 161 2.30 -10.50 2.49
N ALA A 162 3.22 -11.42 2.16
CA ALA A 162 4.63 -11.12 1.91
C ALA A 162 4.84 -9.99 0.89
N PHE A 163 4.06 -10.00 -0.20
CA PHE A 163 4.16 -9.02 -1.26
C PHE A 163 3.44 -7.73 -0.87
N LYS A 164 2.30 -7.81 -0.17
CA LYS A 164 1.61 -6.67 0.44
C LYS A 164 2.57 -5.86 1.29
N MET A 165 3.22 -6.50 2.27
CA MET A 165 4.14 -5.84 3.20
C MET A 165 5.42 -5.33 2.53
N GLY A 166 5.86 -6.01 1.48
CA GLY A 166 6.97 -5.54 0.68
C GLY A 166 6.65 -4.25 -0.08
N MET A 167 5.39 -4.03 -0.47
CA MET A 167 5.00 -2.99 -1.43
C MET A 167 5.49 -1.59 -1.05
N GLY A 168 6.06 -0.85 -2.01
CA GLY A 168 6.53 0.53 -1.80
C GLY A 168 7.81 0.70 -0.97
N LEU A 169 8.37 -0.38 -0.39
CA LEU A 169 9.71 -0.35 0.23
C LEU A 169 10.82 -0.23 -0.83
N GLU A 170 11.99 0.28 -0.44
CA GLU A 170 13.20 0.30 -1.28
C GLU A 170 13.55 -1.14 -1.74
N PRO A 171 14.02 -1.36 -2.98
CA PRO A 171 14.31 -2.70 -3.50
C PRO A 171 15.31 -3.52 -2.68
N TRP A 172 16.26 -2.84 -2.02
CA TRP A 172 17.29 -3.47 -1.20
C TRP A 172 16.93 -3.55 0.29
N LYS A 173 15.81 -2.95 0.72
CA LYS A 173 15.40 -2.99 2.12
C LYS A 173 14.50 -4.20 2.38
N SER A 174 14.89 -5.03 3.33
CA SER A 174 14.00 -6.07 3.86
C SER A 174 12.97 -5.48 4.83
N ILE A 175 11.85 -6.19 5.00
CA ILE A 175 10.83 -5.86 6.01
C ILE A 175 11.48 -5.78 7.40
N GLU A 176 12.35 -6.74 7.75
CA GLU A 176 13.12 -6.76 8.99
C GLU A 176 14.02 -5.53 9.16
N GLN A 177 14.65 -5.04 8.08
CA GLN A 177 15.45 -3.80 8.12
C GLN A 177 14.60 -2.54 8.32
N CYS A 178 13.34 -2.56 7.88
CA CYS A 178 12.42 -1.41 8.01
C CYS A 178 11.72 -1.38 9.37
N PHE A 179 11.33 -2.54 9.91
CA PHE A 179 10.44 -2.63 11.07
C PHE A 179 11.11 -3.27 12.29
N GLY A 180 12.31 -3.83 12.15
CA GLY A 180 13.12 -4.38 13.23
C GLY A 180 13.01 -5.90 13.39
N PRO A 181 13.90 -6.51 14.21
CA PRO A 181 14.00 -7.96 14.38
C PRO A 181 12.82 -8.58 15.16
N GLY A 182 11.93 -7.76 15.74
CA GLY A 182 10.68 -8.22 16.37
C GLY A 182 9.56 -8.50 15.38
N TYR A 183 9.67 -8.00 14.14
CA TYR A 183 8.82 -8.38 13.02
C TYR A 183 9.31 -9.70 12.39
N LYS A 184 9.56 -10.71 13.23
CA LYS A 184 9.68 -12.10 12.78
C LYS A 184 8.30 -12.51 12.30
N HIS A 185 8.04 -12.35 11.02
CA HIS A 185 6.84 -12.91 10.44
C HIS A 185 6.81 -14.43 10.70
N PRO A 186 5.63 -15.02 10.91
CA PRO A 186 5.47 -16.44 11.19
C PRO A 186 6.14 -17.36 10.17
N ASP A 187 6.38 -16.89 8.94
CA ASP A 187 6.97 -17.72 7.90
C ASP A 187 8.39 -17.30 7.52
N GLU A 188 9.33 -18.24 7.70
CA GLU A 188 10.61 -18.28 6.97
C GLU A 188 10.41 -18.14 5.45
N MET A 189 9.22 -18.45 4.93
CA MET A 189 8.83 -18.16 3.55
C MET A 189 9.05 -16.67 3.22
N ILE A 190 8.57 -15.70 4.00
CA ILE A 190 8.67 -14.30 3.58
C ILE A 190 10.13 -13.81 3.42
N ARG A 191 11.07 -14.37 4.20
CA ARG A 191 12.51 -14.10 4.05
C ARG A 191 13.14 -14.78 2.85
N ALA A 192 12.65 -15.95 2.45
CA ALA A 192 13.13 -16.66 1.26
C ALA A 192 12.58 -16.10 -0.06
N HIS A 193 11.41 -15.46 -0.05
CA HIS A 193 10.67 -15.11 -1.26
C HIS A 193 10.87 -13.62 -1.64
N LYS A 194 11.71 -13.37 -2.66
CA LYS A 194 11.87 -12.02 -3.25
C LYS A 194 10.60 -11.58 -3.97
N ASN A 195 9.91 -10.52 -3.52
CA ASN A 195 8.74 -9.99 -4.24
C ASN A 195 9.07 -9.78 -5.74
N PRO A 196 8.43 -10.50 -6.67
CA PRO A 196 8.83 -10.48 -8.07
C PRO A 196 8.50 -9.16 -8.75
N PHE A 197 7.58 -8.37 -8.18
CA PHE A 197 7.19 -7.04 -8.65
C PHE A 197 8.26 -5.96 -8.38
N LYS A 198 9.26 -6.31 -7.58
CA LYS A 198 10.40 -5.43 -7.28
C LYS A 198 11.62 -5.81 -8.07
N LYS A 199 12.40 -4.79 -8.43
CA LYS A 199 13.71 -4.98 -9.05
C LYS A 199 14.65 -5.71 -8.10
N ASP A 200 15.04 -6.93 -8.46
CA ASP A 200 16.30 -7.49 -8.01
C ASP A 200 17.45 -6.75 -8.73
N HIS A 201 18.66 -6.77 -8.18
CA HIS A 201 19.84 -6.17 -8.82
C HIS A 201 20.08 -6.67 -10.26
N LYS A 202 19.46 -7.80 -10.64
CA LYS A 202 19.51 -8.44 -11.96
C LYS A 202 18.29 -8.18 -12.86
N ALA A 203 17.20 -7.62 -12.35
CA ALA A 203 16.00 -7.33 -13.14
C ALA A 203 16.12 -5.94 -13.80
N SER A 204 15.68 -5.83 -15.07
CA SER A 204 15.83 -4.59 -15.84
C SER A 204 14.82 -3.50 -15.49
N GLN A 205 13.67 -3.83 -14.89
CA GLN A 205 12.58 -2.87 -14.68
C GLN A 205 11.67 -3.22 -13.49
N ASP A 206 11.39 -2.23 -12.64
CA ASP A 206 10.37 -2.31 -11.59
C ASP A 206 8.95 -2.36 -12.18
N HIS A 207 8.04 -3.03 -11.48
CA HIS A 207 6.62 -2.88 -11.76
C HIS A 207 6.21 -1.40 -11.59
N PRO A 208 5.41 -0.81 -12.50
CA PRO A 208 5.07 0.62 -12.48
C PRO A 208 4.50 1.12 -11.15
N VAL A 209 3.62 0.33 -10.53
CA VAL A 209 3.06 0.61 -9.19
C VAL A 209 4.15 0.64 -8.11
N GLU A 210 5.07 -0.32 -8.06
CA GLU A 210 6.15 -0.32 -7.05
C GLU A 210 7.05 0.90 -7.21
N GLN A 211 7.41 1.23 -8.45
CA GLN A 211 8.25 2.40 -8.72
C GLN A 211 7.55 3.70 -8.32
N ALA A 212 6.25 3.83 -8.61
CA ALA A 212 5.48 5.01 -8.28
C ALA A 212 5.24 5.12 -6.76
N LEU A 213 4.93 4.02 -6.07
CA LEU A 213 4.81 3.98 -4.60
C LEU A 213 6.13 4.32 -3.91
N TYR A 214 7.25 3.77 -4.38
CA TYR A 214 8.57 4.11 -3.87
C TYR A 214 8.85 5.62 -3.99
N LYS A 215 8.66 6.19 -5.18
CA LYS A 215 8.86 7.63 -5.41
C LYS A 215 7.87 8.49 -4.63
N ALA A 216 6.64 8.03 -4.44
CA ALA A 216 5.66 8.70 -3.59
C ALA A 216 6.12 8.71 -2.13
N ASN A 217 6.62 7.58 -1.63
CA ASN A 217 7.19 7.49 -0.28
C ASN A 217 8.38 8.44 -0.10
N GLU A 218 9.28 8.51 -1.09
CA GLU A 218 10.40 9.46 -1.08
C GLU A 218 9.91 10.91 -0.94
N CYS A 219 8.80 11.27 -1.58
CA CYS A 219 8.20 12.60 -1.46
C CYS A 219 7.60 12.87 -0.06
N THR A 220 7.23 11.82 0.70
CA THR A 220 6.80 11.99 2.10
C THR A 220 7.97 12.30 3.01
N SER A 221 9.13 11.75 2.67
CA SER A 221 10.31 11.84 3.50
C SER A 221 10.89 13.24 3.39
N TYR A 222 11.05 13.92 4.54
CA TYR A 222 11.90 15.11 4.62
C TYR A 222 13.39 14.71 4.55
N LYS A 223 13.72 13.64 3.82
CA LYS A 223 15.12 13.24 3.60
C LYS A 223 15.78 14.42 2.88
N LEU A 224 16.78 14.99 3.55
CA LEU A 224 17.66 16.04 3.06
C LEU A 224 18.32 15.58 1.76
N ASN A 225 17.66 15.77 0.62
CA ASN A 225 18.35 15.84 -0.65
C ASN A 225 18.97 17.24 -0.74
N GLN A 226 20.13 17.39 -0.09
CA GLN A 226 20.89 18.63 0.10
C GLN A 226 21.17 19.42 -1.20
N ARG A 227 21.06 18.80 -2.37
CA ARG A 227 21.41 19.44 -3.65
C ARG A 227 20.26 20.14 -4.37
N LYS A 228 19.02 20.00 -3.91
CA LYS A 228 17.88 20.60 -4.61
C LYS A 228 16.88 21.10 -3.59
N SER A 229 16.81 22.42 -3.46
CA SER A 229 15.79 23.15 -2.70
C SER A 229 14.39 22.83 -3.24
N TRP A 230 13.82 21.71 -2.79
CA TRP A 230 12.47 21.25 -3.15
C TRP A 230 11.48 21.77 -2.12
N TYR A 231 11.19 23.07 -2.14
CA TYR A 231 10.24 23.66 -1.20
C TYR A 231 8.78 23.43 -1.61
N LYS A 232 7.99 23.09 -0.58
CA LYS A 232 6.53 23.13 -0.32
C LYS A 232 5.51 22.96 -1.46
N GLY A 233 5.74 23.42 -2.68
CA GLY A 233 4.85 23.18 -3.83
C GLY A 233 5.31 22.05 -4.74
N ARG A 234 6.63 21.82 -4.90
CA ARG A 234 7.11 20.77 -5.80
C ARG A 234 7.03 19.37 -5.22
N ALA A 235 7.22 19.20 -3.91
CA ALA A 235 7.11 17.90 -3.25
C ALA A 235 5.66 17.38 -3.31
N SER A 236 4.69 18.24 -3.00
CA SER A 236 3.26 17.91 -3.14
C SER A 236 2.89 17.61 -4.61
N ARG A 237 3.29 18.46 -5.57
CA ARG A 237 3.07 18.19 -7.00
C ARG A 237 3.73 16.89 -7.48
N ALA A 238 4.96 16.61 -7.04
CA ALA A 238 5.67 15.37 -7.38
C ALA A 238 4.98 14.15 -6.76
N PHE A 239 4.54 14.25 -5.52
CA PHE A 239 3.75 13.24 -4.83
C PHE A 239 2.45 12.96 -5.59
N ARG A 240 1.63 13.98 -5.88
CA ARG A 240 0.38 13.85 -6.63
C ARG A 240 0.60 13.22 -8.00
N LYS A 241 1.68 13.57 -8.70
CA LYS A 241 2.07 12.93 -9.96
C LYS A 241 2.34 11.43 -9.80
N GLN A 242 3.00 11.01 -8.72
CA GLN A 242 3.23 9.58 -8.46
C GLN A 242 1.95 8.87 -8.00
N ARG A 243 1.14 9.50 -7.14
CA ARG A 243 -0.19 9.00 -6.75
C ARG A 243 -1.05 8.74 -7.97
N ALA A 244 -1.15 9.71 -8.88
CA ALA A 244 -1.91 9.58 -10.12
C ALA A 244 -1.42 8.41 -10.98
N ARG A 245 -0.10 8.16 -11.04
CA ARG A 245 0.44 6.99 -11.75
C ARG A 245 0.01 5.67 -11.14
N VAL A 246 -0.01 5.55 -9.81
CA VAL A 246 -0.50 4.36 -9.11
C VAL A 246 -1.98 4.17 -9.43
N LEU A 247 -2.79 5.21 -9.24
CA LEU A 247 -4.24 5.13 -9.40
C LEU A 247 -4.64 4.86 -10.85
N ASN A 248 -4.08 5.57 -11.82
CA ASN A 248 -4.36 5.35 -13.24
C ASN A 248 -3.94 3.95 -13.71
N PHE A 249 -2.93 3.35 -13.08
CA PHE A 249 -2.52 1.98 -13.39
C PHE A 249 -3.49 0.94 -12.80
N LEU A 250 -3.97 1.16 -11.58
CA LEU A 250 -4.87 0.22 -10.89
C LEU A 250 -6.34 0.37 -11.32
N GLU A 251 -6.73 1.54 -11.83
CA GLU A 251 -8.12 1.85 -12.19
C GLU A 251 -8.73 0.90 -13.25
N PRO A 252 -8.03 0.52 -14.34
CA PRO A 252 -8.56 -0.46 -15.28
C PRO A 252 -8.82 -1.82 -14.63
N GLN A 253 -7.94 -2.26 -13.73
CA GLN A 253 -8.11 -3.51 -13.01
C GLN A 253 -9.30 -3.43 -12.05
N TYR A 254 -9.44 -2.33 -11.31
CA TYR A 254 -10.60 -2.10 -10.45
C TYR A 254 -11.92 -2.16 -11.24
N LYS A 255 -11.99 -1.51 -12.40
CA LYS A 255 -13.18 -1.55 -13.27
C LYS A 255 -13.50 -2.97 -13.72
N GLN A 256 -12.50 -3.76 -14.10
CA GLN A 256 -12.69 -5.17 -14.47
C GLN A 256 -13.23 -6.01 -13.30
N ILE A 257 -12.70 -5.82 -12.09
CA ILE A 257 -13.19 -6.49 -10.88
C ILE A 257 -14.66 -6.13 -10.64
N VAL A 258 -14.98 -4.85 -10.75
CA VAL A 258 -16.35 -4.35 -10.59
C VAL A 258 -17.29 -4.98 -11.62
N ASP A 259 -16.93 -4.99 -12.89
CA ASP A 259 -17.80 -5.49 -13.96
C ASP A 259 -18.01 -7.00 -13.82
N ALA A 260 -16.95 -7.76 -13.55
CA ALA A 260 -17.04 -9.20 -13.32
C ALA A 260 -17.85 -9.55 -12.05
N SER A 261 -17.72 -8.75 -10.98
CA SER A 261 -18.54 -8.92 -9.77
C SER A 261 -20.03 -8.71 -10.06
N ILE A 262 -20.39 -7.77 -10.95
CA ILE A 262 -21.78 -7.54 -11.33
C ILE A 262 -22.32 -8.76 -12.07
N HIS A 263 -21.58 -9.28 -13.06
CA HIS A 263 -22.03 -10.44 -13.83
C HIS A 263 -22.20 -11.69 -12.96
N LEU A 264 -21.24 -11.96 -12.09
CA LEU A 264 -21.32 -13.08 -11.15
C LEU A 264 -22.51 -12.93 -10.18
N ASN A 265 -22.72 -11.73 -9.62
CA ASN A 265 -23.84 -11.48 -8.72
C ASN A 265 -25.21 -11.59 -9.41
N LEU A 266 -25.32 -11.17 -10.67
CA LEU A 266 -26.55 -11.35 -11.45
C LEU A 266 -26.85 -12.84 -11.64
N PHE A 267 -25.85 -13.64 -12.04
CA PHE A 267 -26.00 -15.09 -12.15
C PHE A 267 -26.39 -15.74 -10.81
N ILE A 268 -25.72 -15.37 -9.72
CA ILE A 268 -26.04 -15.91 -8.38
C ILE A 268 -27.49 -15.58 -8.03
N LYS A 269 -27.96 -14.36 -8.26
CA LYS A 269 -29.34 -13.96 -7.97
C LYS A 269 -30.37 -14.73 -8.79
N GLU A 270 -30.08 -15.01 -10.06
CA GLU A 270 -30.93 -15.82 -10.93
C GLU A 270 -31.05 -17.28 -10.44
N GLU A 271 -29.98 -17.80 -9.84
CA GLU A 271 -29.90 -19.19 -9.36
C GLU A 271 -30.19 -19.37 -7.86
N LYS A 272 -30.31 -18.28 -7.10
CA LYS A 272 -30.62 -18.25 -5.66
C LYS A 272 -32.12 -18.12 -5.43
N VAL A 273 -32.86 -19.03 -6.04
CA VAL A 273 -34.32 -19.13 -6.02
C VAL A 273 -34.73 -20.57 -5.76
N PRO A 274 -35.98 -20.86 -5.36
CA PRO A 274 -36.45 -22.22 -5.15
C PRO A 274 -36.18 -23.13 -6.38
N GLY A 275 -35.50 -24.25 -6.15
CA GLY A 275 -35.08 -25.21 -7.16
C GLY A 275 -33.88 -24.80 -8.03
N GLY A 276 -33.30 -23.62 -7.82
CA GLY A 276 -32.09 -23.14 -8.49
C GLY A 276 -30.82 -23.87 -8.06
N LEU A 277 -29.65 -23.46 -8.58
CA LEU A 277 -28.36 -24.00 -8.15
C LEU A 277 -28.01 -23.60 -6.70
N PHE A 278 -28.38 -22.39 -6.27
CA PHE A 278 -28.05 -21.83 -4.96
C PHE A 278 -29.26 -21.70 -4.02
N ASP A 279 -30.28 -22.53 -4.23
CA ASP A 279 -31.48 -22.56 -3.39
C ASP A 279 -31.12 -22.77 -1.91
N ALA A 280 -31.47 -21.80 -1.08
CA ALA A 280 -31.19 -21.81 0.36
C ALA A 280 -32.02 -22.86 1.11
N GLU A 281 -33.17 -23.27 0.56
CA GLU A 281 -34.10 -24.22 1.16
C GLU A 281 -33.95 -25.63 0.56
N ALA A 282 -32.92 -25.86 -0.27
CA ALA A 282 -32.70 -27.14 -0.90
C ALA A 282 -32.55 -28.26 0.13
N ASP A 283 -33.47 -29.22 0.06
CA ASP A 283 -33.47 -30.41 0.89
C ASP A 283 -32.22 -31.25 0.55
N GLN A 284 -31.24 -31.31 1.46
CA GLN A 284 -29.90 -31.91 1.22
C GLN A 284 -29.96 -33.37 0.75
N GLY A 285 -31.09 -34.05 0.94
CA GLY A 285 -31.35 -35.43 0.48
C GLY A 285 -31.91 -35.57 -0.93
N LYS A 286 -32.44 -34.51 -1.56
CA LYS A 286 -32.95 -34.57 -2.94
C LYS A 286 -31.81 -34.31 -3.91
N SER A 287 -31.11 -35.40 -4.21
CA SER A 287 -30.05 -35.53 -5.20
C SER A 287 -30.18 -34.54 -6.37
N LEU A 288 -29.29 -33.55 -6.40
CA LEU A 288 -29.06 -32.55 -7.46
C LEU A 288 -28.66 -33.16 -8.83
N ARG A 289 -28.87 -34.46 -9.05
CA ARG A 289 -28.56 -35.21 -10.28
C ARG A 289 -29.59 -34.93 -11.38
N HIS A 290 -29.78 -33.65 -11.73
CA HIS A 290 -30.53 -33.29 -12.93
C HIS A 290 -29.54 -32.88 -14.03
N PRO A 291 -29.63 -33.45 -15.26
CA PRO A 291 -28.81 -33.04 -16.40
C PRO A 291 -28.82 -31.53 -16.65
N ASP A 292 -29.94 -30.88 -16.31
CA ASP A 292 -30.13 -29.43 -16.46
C ASP A 292 -29.18 -28.60 -15.58
N LYS A 293 -28.64 -29.16 -14.48
CA LYS A 293 -27.72 -28.44 -13.59
C LYS A 293 -26.30 -28.36 -14.14
N ILE A 294 -25.91 -29.24 -15.06
CA ILE A 294 -24.55 -29.23 -15.65
C ILE A 294 -24.33 -27.94 -16.47
N GLU A 295 -25.32 -27.54 -17.28
CA GLU A 295 -25.25 -26.30 -18.06
C GLU A 295 -25.09 -25.08 -17.12
N VAL A 296 -25.90 -25.03 -16.05
CA VAL A 296 -25.85 -23.94 -15.04
C VAL A 296 -24.51 -23.91 -14.29
N MET A 297 -24.01 -25.07 -13.85
CA MET A 297 -22.69 -25.18 -13.20
C MET A 297 -21.57 -24.71 -14.14
N SER A 298 -21.63 -25.08 -15.42
CA SER A 298 -20.64 -24.65 -16.40
C SER A 298 -20.64 -23.13 -16.59
N LEU A 299 -21.83 -22.52 -16.60
CA LEU A 299 -21.97 -21.06 -16.69
C LEU A 299 -21.45 -20.37 -15.43
N GLY A 300 -21.76 -20.92 -14.26
CA GLY A 300 -21.23 -20.45 -12.99
C GLY A 300 -19.70 -20.48 -12.95
N LEU A 301 -19.08 -21.57 -13.44
CA LEU A 301 -17.62 -21.65 -13.57
C LEU A 301 -17.06 -20.55 -14.46
N VAL A 302 -17.71 -20.23 -15.59
CA VAL A 302 -17.26 -19.17 -16.49
C VAL A 302 -17.27 -17.81 -15.77
N PHE A 303 -18.37 -17.44 -15.11
CA PHE A 303 -18.45 -16.16 -14.41
C PHE A 303 -17.50 -16.07 -13.22
N LEU A 304 -17.34 -17.16 -12.47
CA LEU A 304 -16.40 -17.21 -11.35
C LEU A 304 -14.94 -17.14 -11.82
N ASP A 305 -14.62 -17.76 -12.96
CA ASP A 305 -13.29 -17.69 -13.59
C ASP A 305 -12.98 -16.27 -14.07
N GLU A 306 -13.91 -15.61 -14.75
CA GLU A 306 -13.78 -14.21 -15.17
C GLU A 306 -13.57 -13.29 -13.96
N TYR A 307 -14.33 -13.52 -12.88
CA TYR A 307 -14.16 -12.77 -11.65
C TYR A 307 -12.80 -13.01 -11.01
N ALA A 308 -12.36 -14.27 -10.87
CA ALA A 308 -11.04 -14.60 -10.35
C ALA A 308 -9.90 -14.00 -11.20
N LYS A 309 -10.02 -14.03 -12.53
CA LYS A 309 -9.04 -13.45 -13.47
C LYS A 309 -8.93 -11.93 -13.34
N SER A 310 -10.01 -11.24 -13.00
CA SER A 310 -9.99 -9.78 -12.83
C SER A 310 -9.04 -9.31 -11.71
N PHE A 311 -8.77 -10.16 -10.71
CA PHE A 311 -7.80 -9.88 -9.63
C PHE A 311 -6.35 -10.13 -10.04
N GLN A 312 -6.08 -10.69 -11.22
CA GLN A 312 -4.70 -10.89 -11.67
C GLN A 312 -4.04 -9.53 -11.95
N ARG A 313 -2.96 -9.26 -11.21
CA ARG A 313 -2.21 -8.00 -11.30
C ARG A 313 -1.78 -7.72 -12.73
N HIS A 314 -2.28 -6.60 -13.29
CA HIS A 314 -1.88 -6.14 -14.61
C HIS A 314 -0.38 -5.92 -14.65
N SER A 315 0.27 -6.48 -15.67
CA SER A 315 1.73 -6.50 -15.77
C SER A 315 2.17 -6.12 -17.19
N PRO A 316 3.05 -5.12 -17.37
CA PRO A 316 3.57 -4.78 -18.68
C PRO A 316 4.26 -5.98 -19.36
N PRO A 317 4.26 -6.10 -20.70
CA PRO A 317 4.85 -7.24 -21.41
C PRO A 317 6.29 -7.57 -20.98
N ALA A 318 7.16 -6.56 -20.86
CA ALA A 318 8.54 -6.72 -20.43
C ALA A 318 8.64 -7.33 -19.02
N PHE A 319 7.74 -6.92 -18.13
CA PHE A 319 7.67 -7.43 -16.77
C PHE A 319 7.11 -8.87 -16.74
N ARG A 320 6.08 -9.18 -17.54
CA ARG A 320 5.57 -10.55 -17.72
C ARG A 320 6.65 -11.51 -18.21
N ALA A 321 7.51 -11.10 -19.15
CA ALA A 321 8.62 -11.92 -19.61
C ALA A 321 9.60 -12.28 -18.47
N ASN A 322 9.85 -11.35 -17.54
CA ASN A 322 10.67 -11.62 -16.35
C ASN A 322 9.96 -12.53 -15.35
N LEU A 323 8.66 -12.33 -15.11
CA LEU A 323 7.85 -13.23 -14.29
C LEU A 323 7.88 -14.66 -14.81
N LEU A 324 7.79 -14.85 -16.14
CA LEU A 324 7.83 -16.17 -16.77
C LEU A 324 9.15 -16.90 -16.51
N ARG A 325 10.28 -16.19 -16.46
CA ARG A 325 11.59 -16.78 -16.10
C ARG A 325 11.63 -17.32 -14.67
N GLN A 326 10.82 -16.75 -13.78
CA GLN A 326 10.73 -17.15 -12.38
C GLN A 326 9.44 -17.96 -12.10
N SER A 327 8.68 -18.30 -13.14
CA SER A 327 7.29 -18.77 -13.03
C SER A 327 7.14 -20.02 -12.17
N ARG A 328 8.05 -21.01 -12.29
CA ARG A 328 7.95 -22.28 -11.57
C ARG A 328 7.83 -22.10 -10.06
N TYR A 329 8.58 -21.14 -9.50
CA TYR A 329 8.60 -20.90 -8.07
C TYR A 329 7.33 -20.18 -7.60
N TRP A 330 6.93 -19.11 -8.30
CA TRP A 330 5.73 -18.35 -7.98
C TRP A 330 4.44 -19.14 -8.20
N GLU A 331 4.44 -20.02 -9.21
CA GLU A 331 3.34 -20.92 -9.49
C GLU A 331 3.12 -21.91 -8.34
N LYS A 332 4.21 -22.39 -7.72
CA LYS A 332 4.12 -23.27 -6.56
C LYS A 332 3.39 -22.58 -5.40
N LEU A 333 3.82 -21.37 -5.04
CA LEU A 333 3.16 -20.57 -4.01
C LEU A 333 1.69 -20.32 -4.32
N ARG A 334 1.40 -19.93 -5.57
CA ARG A 334 0.03 -19.63 -5.98
C ARG A 334 -0.87 -20.87 -5.84
N LYS A 335 -0.39 -22.04 -6.24
CA LYS A 335 -1.12 -23.32 -6.13
C LYS A 335 -1.47 -23.72 -4.70
N GLU A 336 -0.65 -23.30 -3.74
CA GLU A 336 -0.84 -23.60 -2.31
C GLU A 336 -1.88 -22.68 -1.67
N MET A 337 -2.29 -21.59 -2.32
CA MET A 337 -3.25 -20.67 -1.72
C MET A 337 -4.70 -21.21 -1.74
N PRO A 338 -5.56 -20.84 -0.76
CA PRO A 338 -6.90 -21.41 -0.61
C PRO A 338 -7.79 -21.28 -1.85
N ARG A 339 -7.78 -20.11 -2.52
CA ARG A 339 -8.57 -19.87 -3.74
C ARG A 339 -8.21 -20.86 -4.87
N GLU A 340 -6.93 -21.10 -5.11
CA GLU A 340 -6.45 -22.02 -6.15
C GLU A 340 -6.69 -23.48 -5.80
N GLN A 341 -6.69 -23.83 -4.51
CA GLN A 341 -7.13 -25.15 -4.06
C GLN A 341 -8.63 -25.33 -4.29
N GLY A 342 -9.44 -24.33 -3.93
CA GLY A 342 -10.88 -24.31 -4.19
C GLY A 342 -11.18 -24.40 -5.69
N TRP A 343 -10.44 -23.67 -6.51
CA TRP A 343 -10.58 -23.71 -7.97
C TRP A 343 -10.34 -25.11 -8.54
N ARG A 344 -9.30 -25.81 -8.10
CA ARG A 344 -9.03 -27.19 -8.53
C ARG A 344 -10.15 -28.15 -8.13
N LYS A 345 -10.62 -28.03 -6.88
CA LYS A 345 -11.75 -28.83 -6.38
C LYS A 345 -13.02 -28.60 -7.19
N LEU A 346 -13.30 -27.35 -7.59
CA LEU A 346 -14.46 -27.05 -8.44
C LEU A 346 -14.41 -27.79 -9.78
N HIS A 347 -13.25 -27.86 -10.44
CA HIS A 347 -13.10 -28.62 -11.68
C HIS A 347 -13.27 -30.13 -11.45
N GLU A 348 -12.66 -30.68 -10.40
CA GLU A 348 -12.81 -32.10 -10.03
C GLU A 348 -14.29 -32.47 -9.73
N MET A 349 -15.01 -31.60 -9.02
CA MET A 349 -16.43 -31.77 -8.68
C MET A 349 -17.33 -31.62 -9.91
N PHE A 350 -16.98 -30.72 -10.83
CA PHE A 350 -17.68 -30.57 -12.11
C PHE A 350 -17.52 -31.82 -12.99
N GLU A 351 -16.29 -32.35 -13.11
CA GLU A 351 -16.00 -33.58 -13.88
C GLU A 351 -16.69 -34.82 -13.28
N SER A 352 -16.74 -34.92 -11.96
CA SER A 352 -17.41 -36.01 -11.25
C SER A 352 -18.93 -35.83 -11.10
N GLN A 353 -19.47 -34.69 -11.54
CA GLN A 353 -20.89 -34.31 -11.42
C GLN A 353 -21.40 -34.29 -9.96
N ASP A 354 -20.53 -33.98 -9.00
CA ASP A 354 -20.89 -33.78 -7.60
C ASP A 354 -21.39 -32.36 -7.36
N ALA A 355 -22.66 -32.12 -7.71
CA ALA A 355 -23.28 -30.81 -7.64
C ALA A 355 -23.39 -30.26 -6.20
N THR A 356 -23.58 -31.11 -5.19
CA THR A 356 -23.71 -30.66 -3.80
C THR A 356 -22.39 -30.08 -3.32
N SER A 357 -21.30 -30.83 -3.42
CA SER A 357 -19.99 -30.36 -3.00
C SER A 357 -19.50 -29.19 -3.87
N PHE A 358 -19.84 -29.19 -5.16
CA PHE A 358 -19.55 -28.08 -6.05
C PHE A 358 -20.10 -26.76 -5.53
N VAL A 359 -21.37 -26.73 -5.10
CA VAL A 359 -22.01 -25.50 -4.58
C VAL A 359 -21.29 -24.99 -3.34
N GLU A 360 -20.92 -25.86 -2.41
CA GLU A 360 -20.19 -25.46 -1.20
C GLU A 360 -18.83 -24.85 -1.52
N VAL A 361 -18.06 -25.48 -2.41
CA VAL A 361 -16.76 -24.95 -2.83
C VAL A 361 -16.93 -23.68 -3.66
N PHE A 362 -17.99 -23.56 -4.45
CA PHE A 362 -18.29 -22.37 -5.24
C PHE A 362 -18.53 -21.17 -4.33
N LYS A 363 -19.38 -21.33 -3.31
CA LYS A 363 -19.66 -20.31 -2.29
C LYS A 363 -18.37 -19.87 -1.61
N PHE A 364 -17.53 -20.82 -1.18
CA PHE A 364 -16.25 -20.53 -0.57
C PHE A 364 -15.32 -19.69 -1.47
N VAL A 365 -15.18 -20.06 -2.75
CA VAL A 365 -14.32 -19.31 -3.69
C VAL A 365 -14.92 -17.93 -3.98
N CYS A 366 -16.24 -17.82 -4.10
CA CYS A 366 -16.94 -16.54 -4.27
C CYS A 366 -16.71 -15.62 -3.07
N ASP A 367 -16.89 -16.12 -1.85
CA ASP A 367 -16.71 -15.36 -0.61
C ASP A 367 -15.26 -14.84 -0.44
N ASP A 368 -14.25 -15.65 -0.82
CA ASP A 368 -12.85 -15.23 -0.81
C ASP A 368 -12.56 -14.11 -1.82
N LEU A 369 -13.21 -14.14 -2.99
CA LEU A 369 -13.10 -13.08 -4.01
C LEU A 369 -13.81 -11.80 -3.56
N ASP A 370 -15.03 -11.92 -3.03
CA ASP A 370 -15.81 -10.81 -2.50
C ASP A 370 -15.10 -10.15 -1.31
N ALA A 371 -14.49 -10.93 -0.40
CA ALA A 371 -13.71 -10.39 0.70
C ALA A 371 -12.58 -9.47 0.21
N GLN A 372 -11.85 -9.88 -0.83
CA GLN A 372 -10.82 -9.05 -1.45
C GLN A 372 -11.43 -7.81 -2.15
N TYR A 373 -12.55 -7.96 -2.86
CA TYR A 373 -13.24 -6.83 -3.49
C TYR A 373 -13.70 -5.79 -2.47
N LEU A 374 -14.28 -6.21 -1.35
CA LEU A 374 -14.72 -5.35 -0.27
C LEU A 374 -13.53 -4.68 0.44
N GLU A 375 -12.39 -5.37 0.59
CA GLU A 375 -11.14 -4.78 1.06
C GLU A 375 -10.69 -3.62 0.13
N ILE A 376 -10.67 -3.87 -1.19
CA ILE A 376 -10.34 -2.85 -2.21
C ILE A 376 -11.28 -1.65 -2.09
N ARG A 377 -12.59 -1.89 -1.99
CA ARG A 377 -13.59 -0.83 -1.88
C ARG A 377 -13.45 -0.01 -0.62
N LYS A 378 -13.23 -0.65 0.53
CA LYS A 378 -12.99 0.02 1.80
C LYS A 378 -11.78 0.95 1.71
N ALA A 379 -10.64 0.43 1.23
CA ALA A 379 -9.43 1.24 1.06
C ALA A 379 -9.64 2.37 0.03
N ARG A 380 -10.43 2.14 -1.03
CA ARG A 380 -10.77 3.17 -2.03
C ARG A 380 -11.55 4.34 -1.42
N ARG A 381 -12.49 4.08 -0.50
CA ARG A 381 -13.24 5.13 0.21
C ARG A 381 -12.33 6.01 1.07
N GLU A 382 -11.31 5.41 1.67
CA GLU A 382 -10.38 6.10 2.56
C GLU A 382 -9.27 6.85 1.79
N LEU A 383 -9.10 6.60 0.48
CA LEU A 383 -7.97 7.07 -0.32
C LEU A 383 -7.70 8.58 -0.23
N PHE A 384 -8.77 9.40 -0.19
CA PHE A 384 -8.70 10.86 -0.15
C PHE A 384 -9.08 11.46 1.22
N ALA A 385 -9.15 10.65 2.28
CA ALA A 385 -9.57 11.11 3.61
C ALA A 385 -8.65 12.19 4.21
N TRP A 386 -7.40 12.28 3.74
CA TRP A 386 -6.39 13.25 4.19
C TRP A 386 -6.08 14.34 3.15
N ASP A 387 -6.80 14.37 2.04
CA ASP A 387 -6.67 15.43 1.04
C ASP A 387 -7.36 16.70 1.54
N ILE A 388 -6.62 17.81 1.49
CA ILE A 388 -7.13 19.14 1.90
C ILE A 388 -7.45 19.98 0.67
N GLU A 389 -6.77 19.73 -0.44
CA GLU A 389 -7.00 20.42 -1.72
C GLU A 389 -7.94 19.60 -2.60
N ASP A 390 -8.79 20.29 -3.36
CA ASP A 390 -9.68 19.65 -4.35
C ASP A 390 -8.89 19.02 -5.51
N ASP A 391 -7.71 19.55 -5.82
CA ASP A 391 -6.80 18.97 -6.82
C ASP A 391 -6.15 17.70 -6.29
N LYS A 392 -6.85 16.59 -6.52
CA LYS A 392 -6.37 15.24 -6.20
C LYS A 392 -5.27 14.77 -7.18
N GLY A 393 -5.01 15.50 -8.27
CA GLY A 393 -4.05 15.13 -9.30
C GLY A 393 -4.45 13.93 -10.16
N CYS A 394 -5.66 13.39 -9.97
CA CYS A 394 -6.23 12.29 -10.74
C CYS A 394 -7.75 12.36 -10.69
N GLU A 395 -8.39 11.86 -11.75
CA GLU A 395 -9.83 11.76 -11.87
C GLU A 395 -10.22 10.28 -11.81
N ILE A 396 -10.63 9.83 -10.63
CA ILE A 396 -11.16 8.49 -10.43
C ILE A 396 -12.53 8.59 -9.74
N ASP A 397 -13.49 7.81 -10.24
CA ASP A 397 -14.83 7.78 -9.68
C ASP A 397 -14.85 6.83 -8.46
N LEU A 398 -15.16 7.38 -7.29
CA LEU A 398 -15.22 6.60 -6.05
C LEU A 398 -16.44 5.67 -6.00
N LYS A 399 -17.50 5.92 -6.77
CA LYS A 399 -18.75 5.13 -6.81
C LYS A 399 -19.25 4.72 -5.42
N LEU A 400 -19.37 5.69 -4.51
CA LEU A 400 -19.70 5.45 -3.09
C LEU A 400 -21.05 4.78 -2.86
N ASN A 401 -21.95 4.79 -3.85
CA ASN A 401 -23.34 4.31 -3.72
C ASN A 401 -23.52 2.80 -4.03
N ARG A 402 -22.45 2.02 -4.14
CA ARG A 402 -22.54 0.58 -4.47
C ARG A 402 -22.71 -0.28 -3.22
N CYS A 403 -23.45 -1.38 -3.31
CA CYS A 403 -23.64 -2.34 -2.21
C CYS A 403 -22.30 -2.92 -1.72
N ASP A 404 -22.00 -2.81 -0.43
CA ASP A 404 -20.76 -3.26 0.23
C ASP A 404 -20.99 -4.53 1.06
N GLU A 405 -21.88 -5.40 0.61
CA GLU A 405 -22.28 -6.60 1.34
C GLU A 405 -21.85 -7.85 0.58
N MET A 406 -21.49 -8.89 1.32
CA MET A 406 -21.26 -10.22 0.78
C MET A 406 -22.59 -10.85 0.37
N VAL A 407 -22.54 -11.89 -0.47
CA VAL A 407 -23.72 -12.68 -0.78
C VAL A 407 -24.22 -13.39 0.48
N ASP A 408 -25.45 -13.13 0.89
CA ASP A 408 -26.11 -13.89 1.96
C ASP A 408 -26.67 -15.19 1.39
N TRP A 409 -25.90 -16.28 1.49
CA TRP A 409 -26.27 -17.61 1.00
C TRP A 409 -27.41 -18.30 1.76
N THR A 410 -27.94 -17.70 2.84
CA THR A 410 -28.95 -18.33 3.72
C THR A 410 -30.39 -18.00 3.36
N VAL A 411 -30.59 -17.07 2.41
CA VAL A 411 -31.92 -16.61 1.98
C VAL A 411 -32.05 -16.71 0.47
N ASN A 412 -33.24 -17.06 -0.03
CA ASN A 412 -33.52 -16.96 -1.45
C ASN A 412 -33.81 -15.50 -1.85
N GLU A 413 -33.50 -15.15 -3.09
CA GLU A 413 -33.91 -13.87 -3.67
C GLU A 413 -35.44 -13.82 -3.84
N PRO A 414 -36.07 -12.66 -3.64
CA PRO A 414 -37.51 -12.53 -3.80
C PRO A 414 -37.92 -12.75 -5.26
N ILE A 415 -38.97 -13.54 -5.48
CA ILE A 415 -39.57 -13.72 -6.80
C ILE A 415 -40.36 -12.45 -7.14
N LEU A 416 -39.72 -11.52 -7.86
CA LEU A 416 -40.31 -10.22 -8.19
C LEU A 416 -41.38 -10.29 -9.30
N PHE A 417 -41.46 -11.41 -10.04
CA PHE A 417 -42.42 -11.58 -11.13
C PHE A 417 -43.06 -12.98 -11.09
N PRO A 418 -44.41 -13.11 -11.18
CA PRO A 418 -45.06 -14.40 -11.32
C PRO A 418 -44.59 -15.09 -12.61
N GLU A 419 -44.30 -16.38 -12.50
CA GLU A 419 -43.59 -17.25 -13.44
C GLU A 419 -43.76 -16.89 -14.92
N ARG A 420 -42.68 -16.42 -15.55
CA ARG A 420 -42.49 -16.70 -16.97
C ARG A 420 -42.00 -18.15 -17.06
N PRO A 421 -42.49 -18.96 -18.02
CA PRO A 421 -41.90 -20.27 -18.30
C PRO A 421 -40.38 -20.09 -18.42
N ARG A 422 -39.56 -20.95 -17.80
CA ARG A 422 -38.10 -20.90 -17.89
C ARG A 422 -37.69 -20.96 -19.37
N VAL A 423 -37.61 -19.80 -20.02
CA VAL A 423 -37.16 -19.70 -21.41
C VAL A 423 -35.66 -19.88 -21.35
N HIS A 424 -35.17 -21.01 -21.86
CA HIS A 424 -33.79 -21.22 -22.28
C HIS A 424 -33.38 -20.14 -23.30
N CYS A 425 -33.10 -18.90 -22.88
CA CYS A 425 -32.60 -17.84 -23.76
C CYS A 425 -31.97 -16.69 -22.97
N LEU A 426 -30.65 -16.71 -22.81
CA LEU A 426 -29.83 -15.49 -22.95
C LEU A 426 -28.58 -15.66 -23.83
N TYR A 427 -28.34 -16.85 -24.40
CA TYR A 427 -27.36 -17.03 -25.47
C TYR A 427 -28.01 -17.73 -26.66
N PRO A 428 -27.99 -17.12 -27.86
CA PRO A 428 -28.53 -17.78 -29.04
C PRO A 428 -27.71 -19.05 -29.29
N ARG A 429 -28.38 -20.21 -29.19
CA ARG A 429 -27.88 -21.49 -29.70
C ARG A 429 -27.55 -21.28 -31.18
N ARG A 430 -26.27 -21.05 -31.52
CA ARG A 430 -25.78 -21.25 -32.88
C ARG A 430 -25.98 -22.72 -33.21
N ARG A 431 -27.07 -23.05 -33.89
CA ARG A 431 -27.22 -24.31 -34.60
C ARG A 431 -26.04 -24.40 -35.56
N ARG A 432 -25.12 -25.34 -35.29
CA ARG A 432 -24.12 -25.79 -36.25
C ARG A 432 -24.87 -26.42 -37.43
N ASN A 433 -25.10 -25.65 -38.49
CA ASN A 433 -25.19 -26.24 -39.82
C ASN A 433 -23.77 -26.44 -40.30
N PHE A 434 -23.27 -27.66 -40.15
CA PHE A 434 -22.15 -28.16 -40.92
C PHE A 434 -22.60 -28.24 -42.38
N GLY A 435 -22.29 -27.20 -43.15
CA GLY A 435 -22.23 -27.22 -44.60
C GLY A 435 -20.83 -26.81 -45.00
N TRP A 436 -19.93 -27.78 -45.15
CA TRP A 436 -18.62 -27.55 -45.75
C TRP A 436 -18.82 -27.26 -47.24
N GLY A 437 -18.82 -25.98 -47.60
CA GLY A 437 -18.63 -25.51 -48.97
C GLY A 437 -17.32 -24.75 -49.00
N TRP A 438 -16.25 -25.40 -49.48
CA TRP A 438 -15.00 -24.74 -49.79
C TRP A 438 -15.22 -23.83 -51.01
N GLY A 439 -15.12 -22.53 -50.79
CA GLY A 439 -15.01 -21.52 -51.83
C GLY A 439 -13.88 -20.59 -51.44
N ASN A 440 -12.69 -20.89 -51.96
CA ASN A 440 -11.61 -19.92 -52.06
C ASN A 440 -12.11 -18.74 -52.89
N ASP A 441 -11.77 -17.54 -52.43
CA ASP A 441 -11.34 -16.39 -53.22
C ASP A 441 -11.64 -15.14 -52.39
N PHE A 442 -10.61 -14.45 -51.92
CA PHE A 442 -10.53 -12.98 -52.03
C PHE A 442 -9.10 -12.51 -51.81
N ASN A 443 -8.63 -11.84 -52.86
CA ASN A 443 -7.34 -11.19 -53.02
C ASN A 443 -7.10 -10.09 -51.97
N PHE A 444 -5.85 -9.99 -51.54
CA PHE A 444 -5.28 -8.73 -51.05
C PHE A 444 -4.70 -7.98 -52.25
N GLU A 445 -5.22 -6.79 -52.52
CA GLU A 445 -4.50 -5.75 -53.26
C GLU A 445 -3.82 -4.79 -52.28
N TYR A 446 -2.68 -4.28 -52.73
CA TYR A 446 -1.62 -3.55 -52.04
C TYR A 446 -2.01 -2.21 -51.42
#